data_AF-A0A1I6SZL2-F1
#
_entry.id   AF-A0A1I6SZL2-F1
#
_cell.length_a   1.000
_cell.length_b   1.000
_cell.length_c   1.000
_cell.angle_alpha   90.00
_cell.angle_beta   90.00
_cell.angle_gamma   90.00
#
_symmetry.space_group_name_H-M   'P 1'
#
loop_
_entity.id
_entity.type
_entity.pdbx_description
1 polymer ?
#
loop_
_entity_poly.entity_id
_entity_poly.type
_entity_poly.pdbx_seq_one_letter_code
_entity_poly.pdbx_strand_id
1 'polypeptide(L)'
;MILISTNIYSQNQMQKDSVANEICKMIENNKNLSDSARIAEVYIKHMYPYLDKFPENQQEEIGTNIYYRLQRNCKEFVEILNRNDPAKGDWKIVNEKPKILIDKSVSQSFNNYEKFRYYEANGDIINVEIKNGFWIDNFLNKTYSKLKFNWINDFTFEIEFIESNNESRKNFSNKGDKYIYEIFNKTENYFELTVFADGNNQYLTFKLYFE
;
A
#
# COMPACT_ATOMS: atom_id res chain seq x y z
N MET A 1 5.54 -36.95 7.06
CA MET A 1 5.46 -35.68 6.31
C MET A 1 4.96 -34.63 7.29
N ILE A 2 5.88 -33.88 7.92
CA ILE A 2 5.54 -32.91 8.97
C ILE A 2 5.31 -31.56 8.28
N LEU A 3 4.03 -31.22 8.14
CA LEU A 3 3.52 -29.88 7.77
C LEU A 3 3.63 -28.97 9.01
N ILE A 4 4.81 -28.39 9.26
CA ILE A 4 4.99 -27.32 10.26
C ILE A 4 5.99 -26.29 9.70
N SER A 5 5.58 -25.50 8.72
CA SER A 5 6.40 -24.38 8.22
C SER A 5 5.62 -23.07 8.05
N THR A 6 4.29 -23.09 8.17
CA THR A 6 3.44 -21.89 8.05
C THR A 6 3.34 -21.08 9.34
N ASN A 7 3.52 -21.70 10.50
CA ASN A 7 3.35 -21.03 11.81
C ASN A 7 4.47 -20.04 12.15
N ILE A 8 5.73 -20.33 11.75
CA ILE A 8 6.88 -19.48 12.10
C ILE A 8 6.84 -18.15 11.33
N TYR A 9 6.46 -18.20 10.05
CA TYR A 9 6.41 -17.02 9.20
C TYR A 9 5.31 -16.04 9.63
N SER A 10 4.12 -16.58 9.95
CA SER A 10 3.00 -15.77 10.45
C SER A 10 3.31 -15.13 11.82
N GLN A 11 3.99 -15.85 12.71
CA GLN A 11 4.43 -15.31 14.01
C GLN A 11 5.42 -14.15 13.84
N ASN A 12 6.39 -14.27 12.93
CA ASN A 12 7.35 -13.20 12.66
C ASN A 12 6.66 -11.96 12.07
N GLN A 13 5.72 -12.13 11.15
CA GLN A 13 5.00 -10.98 10.58
C GLN A 13 4.14 -10.25 11.63
N MET A 14 3.46 -10.98 12.52
CA MET A 14 2.71 -10.36 13.62
C MET A 14 3.60 -9.56 14.56
N GLN A 15 4.83 -10.03 14.83
CA GLN A 15 5.78 -9.28 15.65
C GLN A 15 6.24 -8.00 14.96
N LYS A 16 6.56 -8.04 13.67
CA LYS A 16 6.91 -6.85 12.87
C LYS A 16 5.76 -5.83 12.86
N ASP A 17 4.53 -6.30 12.65
CA ASP A 17 3.34 -5.45 12.67
C ASP A 17 3.11 -4.84 14.06
N SER A 18 3.34 -5.61 15.14
CA SER A 18 3.26 -5.10 16.52
C SER A 18 4.27 -3.98 16.77
N VAL A 19 5.51 -4.13 16.29
CA VAL A 19 6.55 -3.09 16.44
C VAL A 19 6.18 -1.85 15.64
N ALA A 20 5.71 -2.00 14.40
CA ALA A 20 5.22 -0.89 13.58
C ALA A 20 4.10 -0.12 14.30
N ASN A 21 3.16 -0.82 14.94
CA ASN A 21 2.07 -0.18 15.68
C ASN A 21 2.56 0.60 16.90
N GLU A 22 3.51 0.06 17.67
CA GLU A 22 4.09 0.78 18.82
C GLU A 22 4.89 2.01 18.38
N ILE A 23 5.67 1.90 17.30
CA ILE A 23 6.35 3.04 16.68
C ILE A 23 5.32 4.11 16.27
N CYS A 24 4.21 3.70 15.64
CA CYS A 24 3.18 4.65 15.22
C CYS A 24 2.58 5.42 16.39
N LYS A 25 2.17 4.73 17.47
CA LYS A 25 1.66 5.37 18.69
C LYS A 25 2.65 6.39 19.27
N MET A 26 3.94 6.05 19.27
CA MET A 26 4.96 6.97 19.77
C MET A 26 5.09 8.21 18.88
N ILE A 27 5.06 8.04 17.56
CA ILE A 27 5.04 9.15 16.61
C ILE A 27 3.83 10.05 16.89
N GLU A 28 2.64 9.48 17.08
CA GLU A 28 1.39 10.20 17.36
C GLU A 28 1.42 10.97 18.68
N ASN A 29 2.02 10.39 19.73
CA ASN A 29 2.10 11.00 21.05
C ASN A 29 3.13 12.14 21.15
N ASN A 30 4.18 12.09 20.33
CA ASN A 30 5.30 13.05 20.38
C ASN A 30 5.15 14.21 19.38
N LYS A 31 3.92 14.70 19.14
CA LYS A 31 3.64 15.80 18.18
C LYS A 31 4.30 17.14 18.55
N ASN A 32 4.78 17.29 19.78
CA ASN A 32 5.51 18.48 20.25
C ASN A 32 6.98 18.52 19.80
N LEU A 33 7.54 17.39 19.34
CA LEU A 33 8.91 17.32 18.83
C LEU A 33 8.96 17.63 17.33
N SER A 34 10.13 18.03 16.84
CA SER A 34 10.35 18.12 15.38
C SER A 34 10.26 16.75 14.73
N ASP A 35 9.93 16.70 13.44
CA ASP A 35 9.83 15.45 12.69
C ASP A 35 11.10 14.60 12.79
N SER A 36 12.29 15.22 12.61
CA SER A 36 13.56 14.51 12.75
C SER A 36 13.77 13.94 14.16
N ALA A 37 13.37 14.66 15.21
CA ALA A 37 13.46 14.18 16.58
C ALA A 37 12.49 13.02 16.84
N ARG A 38 11.25 13.10 16.33
CA ARG A 38 10.26 12.01 16.41
C ARG A 38 10.80 10.74 15.76
N ILE A 39 11.36 10.84 14.55
CA ILE A 39 11.95 9.70 13.84
C ILE A 39 13.17 9.15 14.60
N ALA A 40 14.09 10.01 15.04
CA ALA A 40 15.26 9.56 15.80
C ALA A 40 14.87 8.81 17.08
N GLU A 41 13.88 9.32 17.82
CA GLU A 41 13.43 8.68 19.05
C GLU A 41 12.81 7.29 18.81
N VAL A 42 12.00 7.11 17.78
CA VAL A 42 11.42 5.78 17.50
C VAL A 42 12.46 4.77 17.05
N TYR A 43 13.48 5.21 16.31
CA TYR A 43 14.59 4.33 15.94
C TYR A 43 15.35 3.86 17.18
N ILE A 44 15.68 4.78 18.09
CA ILE A 44 16.44 4.48 19.31
C ILE A 44 15.63 3.61 20.29
N LYS A 45 14.35 3.92 20.52
CA LYS A 45 13.56 3.25 21.57
C LYS A 45 12.89 1.95 21.12
N HIS A 46 12.59 1.81 19.83
CA HIS A 46 11.83 0.67 19.33
C HIS A 46 12.54 -0.10 18.22
N MET A 47 13.04 0.59 17.17
CA MET A 47 13.61 -0.10 16.01
C MET A 47 14.91 -0.86 16.36
N TYR A 48 15.96 -0.17 16.82
CA TYR A 48 17.24 -0.82 17.10
C TYR A 48 17.14 -1.93 18.16
N PRO A 49 16.47 -1.72 19.32
CA PRO A 49 16.31 -2.78 20.31
C PRO A 49 15.54 -4.01 19.79
N TYR A 50 14.69 -3.84 18.78
CA TYR A 50 14.04 -4.97 18.12
C TYR A 50 14.98 -5.68 17.15
N LEU A 51 15.71 -4.93 16.33
CA LEU A 51 16.66 -5.47 15.34
C LEU A 51 17.83 -6.22 16.00
N ASP A 52 18.31 -5.76 17.16
CA ASP A 52 19.40 -6.39 17.93
C ASP A 52 19.10 -7.83 18.38
N LYS A 53 17.83 -8.27 18.30
CA LYS A 53 17.41 -9.65 18.58
C LYS A 53 17.70 -10.61 17.41
N PHE A 54 18.09 -10.08 16.25
CA PHE A 54 18.29 -10.82 15.03
C PHE A 54 19.76 -10.73 14.56
N PRO A 55 20.26 -11.75 13.83
CA PRO A 55 21.57 -11.69 13.19
C PRO A 55 21.69 -10.46 12.27
N GLU A 56 22.88 -9.85 12.24
CA GLU A 56 23.17 -8.63 11.48
C GLU A 56 22.72 -8.72 10.01
N ASN A 57 22.95 -9.88 9.37
CA ASN A 57 22.57 -10.13 7.97
C ASN A 57 21.05 -10.21 7.71
N GLN A 58 20.20 -10.18 8.75
CA GLN A 58 18.73 -10.15 8.65
C GLN A 58 18.14 -8.79 9.04
N GLN A 59 18.92 -7.93 9.70
CA GLN A 59 18.39 -6.70 10.30
C GLN A 59 17.87 -5.73 9.24
N GLU A 60 18.57 -5.61 8.10
CA GLU A 60 18.16 -4.72 7.00
C GLU A 60 16.80 -5.12 6.43
N GLU A 61 16.59 -6.41 6.12
CA GLU A 61 15.33 -6.92 5.59
C GLU A 61 14.19 -6.70 6.59
N ILE A 62 14.43 -6.97 7.87
CA ILE A 62 13.42 -6.79 8.93
C ILE A 62 13.09 -5.31 9.10
N GLY A 63 14.09 -4.44 9.17
CA GLY A 63 13.91 -2.99 9.29
C GLY A 63 13.16 -2.42 8.09
N THR A 64 13.50 -2.86 6.88
CA THR A 64 12.81 -2.48 5.64
C THR A 64 11.34 -2.89 5.68
N ASN A 65 11.05 -4.12 6.13
CA ASN A 65 9.67 -4.57 6.30
C ASN A 65 8.90 -3.66 7.28
N ILE A 66 9.44 -3.41 8.47
CA ILE A 66 8.79 -2.54 9.47
C ILE A 66 8.56 -1.14 8.90
N TYR A 67 9.54 -0.58 8.18
CA TYR A 67 9.41 0.72 7.52
C TYR A 67 8.24 0.77 6.52
N TYR A 68 8.07 -0.24 5.67
CA TYR A 68 6.93 -0.30 4.75
C TYR A 68 5.60 -0.55 5.46
N ARG A 69 5.59 -1.36 6.53
CA ARG A 69 4.40 -1.57 7.36
C ARG A 69 3.98 -0.29 8.08
N LEU A 70 4.94 0.54 8.51
CA LEU A 70 4.68 1.87 9.06
C LEU A 70 4.04 2.80 8.03
N GLN A 71 4.56 2.85 6.80
CA GLN A 71 3.93 3.65 5.74
C GLN A 71 2.49 3.21 5.47
N ARG A 72 2.20 1.92 5.59
CA ARG A 72 0.84 1.42 5.37
C ARG A 72 -0.12 1.77 6.50
N ASN A 73 0.32 1.59 7.75
CA ASN A 73 -0.56 1.56 8.91
C ASN A 73 -0.50 2.84 9.75
N CYS A 74 0.45 3.75 9.47
CA CYS A 74 0.69 4.95 10.28
C CYS A 74 0.55 6.24 9.47
N LYS A 75 -0.61 6.88 9.56
CA LYS A 75 -0.90 8.16 8.90
C LYS A 75 0.14 9.22 9.22
N GLU A 76 0.43 9.43 10.50
CA GLU A 76 1.37 10.44 10.95
C GLU A 76 2.79 10.22 10.40
N PHE A 77 3.19 8.96 10.21
CA PHE A 77 4.48 8.65 9.60
C PHE A 77 4.51 9.02 8.12
N VAL A 78 3.45 8.68 7.37
CA VAL A 78 3.30 9.09 5.96
C VAL A 78 3.29 10.60 5.82
N GLU A 79 2.63 11.33 6.72
CA GLU A 79 2.62 12.79 6.71
C GLU A 79 4.02 13.38 6.96
N ILE A 80 4.83 12.78 7.83
CA ILE A 80 6.24 13.17 8.02
C ILE A 80 7.02 12.96 6.71
N LEU A 81 6.88 11.79 6.09
CA LEU A 81 7.58 11.48 4.84
C LEU A 81 7.19 12.46 3.73
N ASN A 82 5.90 12.72 3.55
CA ASN A 82 5.40 13.62 2.51
C ASN A 82 5.83 15.08 2.69
N ARG A 83 6.09 15.55 3.93
CA ARG A 83 6.66 16.90 4.15
C ARG A 83 8.11 16.99 3.68
N ASN A 84 8.85 15.88 3.77
CA ASN A 84 10.27 15.83 3.44
C ASN A 84 10.51 15.47 1.97
N ASP A 85 9.68 14.59 1.40
CA ASP A 85 9.71 14.17 0.00
C ASP A 85 8.26 14.11 -0.54
N PRO A 86 7.73 15.25 -1.03
CA PRO A 86 6.37 15.32 -1.53
C PRO A 86 6.13 14.36 -2.70
N ALA A 87 4.97 13.71 -2.72
CA ALA A 87 4.57 12.81 -3.79
C ALA A 87 4.54 13.55 -5.15
N LYS A 88 5.10 12.87 -6.17
CA LYS A 88 5.21 13.33 -7.56
C LYS A 88 4.13 12.75 -8.48
N GLY A 89 3.45 11.68 -8.04
CA GLY A 89 2.36 11.05 -8.78
C GLY A 89 1.00 11.73 -8.60
N ASP A 90 -0.03 11.16 -9.23
CA ASP A 90 -1.42 11.66 -9.15
C ASP A 90 -2.16 11.27 -7.86
N TRP A 91 -1.46 10.62 -6.92
CA TRP A 91 -2.05 10.16 -5.67
C TRP A 91 -2.32 11.32 -4.71
N LYS A 92 -3.53 11.36 -4.16
CA LYS A 92 -3.94 12.38 -3.20
C LYS A 92 -4.61 11.74 -2.00
N ILE A 93 -4.20 12.17 -0.80
CA ILE A 93 -4.94 11.86 0.43
C ILE A 93 -6.18 12.73 0.46
N VAL A 94 -7.35 12.12 0.68
CA VAL A 94 -8.62 12.84 0.85
C VAL A 94 -9.25 12.47 2.18
N ASN A 95 -9.86 13.46 2.84
CA ASN A 95 -10.49 13.27 4.16
C ASN A 95 -11.82 12.52 4.08
N GLU A 96 -12.50 12.63 2.95
CA GLU A 96 -13.80 12.02 2.70
C GLU A 96 -13.79 11.30 1.36
N LYS A 97 -14.55 10.21 1.30
CA LYS A 97 -14.75 9.45 0.08
C LYS A 97 -15.49 10.32 -0.96
N PRO A 98 -14.93 10.52 -2.17
CA PRO A 98 -15.59 11.27 -3.24
C PRO A 98 -16.98 10.72 -3.59
N LYS A 99 -17.88 11.61 -4.03
CA LYS A 99 -19.18 11.21 -4.57
C LYS A 99 -19.00 10.59 -5.95
N ILE A 100 -19.78 9.56 -6.24
CA ILE A 100 -19.86 8.98 -7.58
C ILE A 100 -20.55 9.97 -8.52
N LEU A 101 -19.87 10.34 -9.59
CA LEU A 101 -20.32 11.30 -10.61
C LEU A 101 -20.71 10.62 -11.94
N ILE A 102 -20.54 9.31 -12.02
CA ILE A 102 -20.80 8.50 -13.20
C ILE A 102 -21.98 7.58 -12.99
N ASP A 103 -22.60 7.15 -14.10
CA ASP A 103 -23.61 6.12 -14.06
C ASP A 103 -23.00 4.71 -14.15
N LYS A 104 -23.85 3.70 -13.96
CA LYS A 104 -23.49 2.28 -14.02
C LYS A 104 -22.88 1.88 -15.37
N SER A 105 -23.39 2.42 -16.47
CA SER A 105 -22.90 2.06 -17.81
C SER A 105 -21.47 2.55 -18.04
N VAL A 106 -21.16 3.75 -17.53
CA VAL A 106 -19.81 4.32 -17.57
C VAL A 106 -18.85 3.51 -16.70
N SER A 107 -19.26 3.09 -15.50
CA SER A 107 -18.44 2.22 -14.65
C SER A 107 -18.19 0.85 -15.31
N GLN A 108 -19.22 0.24 -15.90
CA GLN A 108 -19.10 -1.05 -16.59
C GLN A 108 -18.15 -1.02 -17.78
N SER A 109 -17.96 0.16 -18.42
CA SER A 109 -16.97 0.33 -19.48
C SER A 109 -15.54 0.07 -19.05
N PHE A 110 -15.25 0.05 -17.74
CA PHE A 110 -13.95 -0.36 -17.20
C PHE A 110 -13.53 -1.75 -17.70
N ASN A 111 -14.48 -2.69 -17.81
CA ASN A 111 -14.21 -4.05 -18.25
C ASN A 111 -13.89 -4.16 -19.75
N ASN A 112 -13.98 -3.07 -20.51
CA ASN A 112 -13.60 -3.05 -21.91
C ASN A 112 -12.07 -2.90 -22.09
N TYR A 113 -11.34 -2.61 -21.02
CA TYR A 113 -9.90 -2.41 -21.03
C TYR A 113 -9.22 -3.49 -20.20
N GLU A 114 -8.13 -4.05 -20.74
CA GLU A 114 -7.27 -5.00 -20.02
C GLU A 114 -5.96 -4.36 -19.57
N LYS A 115 -5.58 -3.22 -20.17
CA LYS A 115 -4.31 -2.55 -19.92
C LYS A 115 -4.54 -1.17 -19.36
N PHE A 116 -3.86 -0.90 -18.26
CA PHE A 116 -3.90 0.38 -17.60
C PHE A 116 -2.50 0.81 -17.16
N ARG A 117 -2.39 2.04 -16.68
CA ARG A 117 -1.21 2.53 -15.96
C ARG A 117 -1.57 3.56 -14.91
N TYR A 118 -0.74 3.66 -13.88
CA TYR A 118 -0.80 4.73 -12.89
C TYR A 118 0.61 5.20 -12.53
N TYR A 119 0.70 6.40 -11.95
CA TYR A 119 1.96 6.96 -11.45
C TYR A 119 2.08 6.70 -9.95
N GLU A 120 3.19 6.18 -9.46
CA GLU A 120 3.47 6.05 -8.04
C GLU A 120 3.86 7.38 -7.39
N ALA A 121 3.93 7.40 -6.06
CA ALA A 121 4.32 8.58 -5.28
C ALA A 121 5.70 9.11 -5.67
N ASN A 122 6.63 8.25 -6.11
CA ASN A 122 7.95 8.67 -6.59
C ASN A 122 7.94 9.16 -8.07
N GLY A 123 6.81 9.04 -8.77
CA GLY A 123 6.64 9.37 -10.18
C GLY A 123 6.83 8.21 -11.16
N ASP A 124 7.19 7.02 -10.67
CA ASP A 124 7.35 5.85 -11.53
C ASP A 124 6.02 5.42 -12.16
N ILE A 125 6.08 4.92 -13.38
CA ILE A 125 4.93 4.38 -14.09
C ILE A 125 4.80 2.89 -13.77
N ILE A 126 3.63 2.51 -13.28
CA ILE A 126 3.26 1.11 -13.10
C ILE A 126 2.27 0.74 -14.19
N ASN A 127 2.60 -0.31 -14.94
CA ASN A 127 1.69 -0.86 -15.95
C ASN A 127 0.86 -1.96 -15.31
N VAL A 128 -0.45 -1.89 -15.50
CA VAL A 128 -1.41 -2.83 -14.93
C VAL A 128 -2.02 -3.65 -16.05
N GLU A 129 -2.05 -4.96 -15.87
CA GLU A 129 -2.80 -5.87 -16.71
C GLU A 129 -3.91 -6.53 -15.89
N ILE A 130 -5.17 -6.35 -16.30
CA ILE A 130 -6.34 -6.98 -15.70
C ILE A 130 -6.84 -8.06 -16.65
N LYS A 131 -6.58 -9.33 -16.31
CA LYS A 131 -7.01 -10.48 -17.11
C LYS A 131 -7.25 -11.70 -16.25
N ASN A 132 -8.19 -12.54 -16.65
CA ASN A 132 -8.49 -13.83 -15.99
C ASN A 132 -8.72 -13.71 -14.47
N GLY A 133 -9.36 -12.62 -14.03
CA GLY A 133 -9.62 -12.36 -12.61
C GLY A 133 -8.38 -11.95 -11.79
N PHE A 134 -7.31 -11.49 -12.44
CA PHE A 134 -6.12 -10.97 -11.77
C PHE A 134 -5.83 -9.53 -12.17
N TRP A 135 -5.40 -8.75 -11.20
CA TRP A 135 -4.73 -7.47 -11.36
C TRP A 135 -3.23 -7.70 -11.23
N ILE A 136 -2.46 -7.37 -12.27
CA ILE A 136 -1.02 -7.61 -12.32
C ILE A 136 -0.29 -6.29 -12.54
N ASP A 137 0.41 -5.82 -11.51
CA ASP A 137 1.30 -4.67 -11.60
C ASP A 137 2.65 -5.12 -12.18
N ASN A 138 3.14 -4.39 -13.18
CA ASN A 138 4.45 -4.58 -13.81
C ASN A 138 5.30 -3.32 -13.61
N PHE A 139 6.44 -3.49 -12.95
CA PHE A 139 7.33 -2.40 -12.55
C PHE A 139 8.49 -2.23 -13.54
N LEU A 140 9.09 -1.03 -13.58
CA LEU A 140 10.19 -0.70 -14.50
C LEU A 140 11.40 -1.64 -14.35
N ASN A 141 11.68 -2.10 -13.14
CA ASN A 141 12.75 -3.05 -12.82
C ASN A 141 12.40 -4.52 -13.16
N LYS A 142 11.34 -4.77 -13.94
CA LYS A 142 10.87 -6.10 -14.36
C LYS A 142 10.37 -6.99 -13.22
N THR A 143 10.13 -6.42 -12.05
CA THR A 143 9.38 -7.10 -10.98
C THR A 143 7.88 -6.99 -11.24
N TYR A 144 7.09 -7.77 -10.50
CA TYR A 144 5.64 -7.78 -10.59
C TYR A 144 4.98 -7.93 -9.22
N SER A 145 3.71 -7.54 -9.15
CA SER A 145 2.80 -7.91 -8.07
C SER A 145 1.55 -8.51 -8.68
N LYS A 146 1.06 -9.59 -8.08
CA LYS A 146 -0.15 -10.28 -8.53
C LYS A 146 -1.20 -10.23 -7.45
N LEU A 147 -2.38 -9.77 -7.83
CA LEU A 147 -3.53 -9.64 -6.96
C LEU A 147 -4.76 -10.28 -7.60
N LYS A 148 -5.63 -10.89 -6.80
CA LYS A 148 -6.93 -11.41 -7.26
C LYS A 148 -7.88 -10.22 -7.41
N PHE A 149 -8.55 -10.11 -8.54
CA PHE A 149 -9.50 -9.03 -8.84
C PHE A 149 -10.93 -9.55 -8.75
N ASN A 150 -11.80 -8.83 -8.06
CA ASN A 150 -13.21 -9.18 -7.94
C ASN A 150 -14.13 -7.95 -7.79
N TRP A 151 -15.17 -7.85 -8.61
CA TRP A 151 -16.21 -6.84 -8.45
C TRP A 151 -17.06 -7.12 -7.20
N ILE A 152 -17.33 -6.08 -6.41
CA ILE A 152 -18.25 -6.13 -5.25
C ILE A 152 -19.64 -5.66 -5.68
N ASN A 153 -19.70 -4.57 -6.44
CA ASN A 153 -20.93 -3.99 -6.98
C ASN A 153 -20.62 -3.24 -8.30
N ASP A 154 -21.55 -2.43 -8.78
CA ASP A 154 -21.42 -1.72 -10.06
C ASP A 154 -20.29 -0.67 -10.13
N PHE A 155 -19.82 -0.17 -8.99
CA PHE A 155 -18.81 0.90 -8.90
C PHE A 155 -17.58 0.51 -8.09
N THR A 156 -17.69 -0.56 -7.29
CA THR A 156 -16.66 -0.98 -6.35
C THR A 156 -16.12 -2.36 -6.70
N PHE A 157 -14.80 -2.49 -6.70
CA PHE A 157 -14.11 -3.78 -6.78
C PHE A 157 -13.06 -3.90 -5.68
N GLU A 158 -12.64 -5.12 -5.41
CA GLU A 158 -11.56 -5.46 -4.49
C GLU A 158 -10.40 -6.07 -5.28
N ILE A 159 -9.18 -5.75 -4.86
CA ILE A 159 -8.01 -6.54 -5.20
C ILE A 159 -7.37 -7.12 -3.93
N GLU A 160 -7.08 -8.42 -3.94
CA GLU A 160 -6.48 -9.15 -2.82
C GLU A 160 -5.05 -9.57 -3.16
N PHE A 161 -4.09 -9.17 -2.33
CA PHE A 161 -2.67 -9.42 -2.57
C PHE A 161 -2.33 -10.92 -2.46
N ILE A 162 -1.73 -11.47 -3.52
CA ILE A 162 -1.30 -12.87 -3.57
C ILE A 162 0.21 -12.97 -3.31
N GLU A 163 0.99 -12.27 -4.13
CA GLU A 163 2.46 -12.32 -4.11
C GLU A 163 3.07 -11.14 -4.87
N SER A 164 4.36 -10.90 -4.59
CA SER A 164 5.19 -9.94 -5.33
C SER A 164 6.65 -10.34 -5.23
N ASN A 165 7.42 -10.10 -6.29
CA ASN A 165 8.88 -10.08 -6.23
C ASN A 165 9.45 -8.65 -6.24
N ASN A 166 8.59 -7.62 -6.18
CA ASN A 166 9.00 -6.23 -6.00
C ASN A 166 9.30 -5.95 -4.52
N GLU A 167 10.45 -5.33 -4.23
CA GLU A 167 10.92 -5.08 -2.87
C GLU A 167 9.93 -4.24 -2.03
N SER A 168 9.38 -3.18 -2.61
CA SER A 168 8.42 -2.33 -1.92
C SER A 168 7.12 -3.09 -1.66
N ARG A 169 6.55 -3.71 -2.70
CA ARG A 169 5.22 -4.34 -2.60
C ARG A 169 5.19 -5.58 -1.71
N LYS A 170 6.23 -6.43 -1.76
CA LYS A 170 6.30 -7.61 -0.88
C LYS A 170 6.43 -7.27 0.61
N ASN A 171 6.95 -6.09 0.92
CA ASN A 171 7.10 -5.61 2.30
C ASN A 171 5.90 -4.77 2.77
N PHE A 172 5.25 -4.07 1.85
CA PHE A 172 4.04 -3.29 2.12
C PHE A 172 2.81 -4.18 2.37
N SER A 173 2.71 -5.28 1.64
CA SER A 173 1.53 -6.17 1.63
C SER A 173 1.87 -7.60 2.08
N ASN A 174 1.02 -8.11 2.98
CA ASN A 174 0.93 -9.51 3.34
C ASN A 174 -0.10 -10.21 2.43
N LYS A 175 0.09 -11.51 2.22
CA LYS A 175 -0.87 -12.33 1.48
C LYS A 175 -2.26 -12.27 2.13
N GLY A 176 -3.28 -12.03 1.32
CA GLY A 176 -4.67 -11.88 1.75
C GLY A 176 -5.07 -10.45 2.11
N ASP A 177 -4.14 -9.49 2.06
CA ASP A 177 -4.47 -8.08 2.23
C ASP A 177 -5.37 -7.59 1.10
N LYS A 178 -6.42 -6.85 1.46
CA LYS A 178 -7.46 -6.39 0.55
C LYS A 178 -7.41 -4.88 0.40
N TYR A 179 -7.62 -4.46 -0.83
CA TYR A 179 -7.71 -3.06 -1.23
C TYR A 179 -9.02 -2.86 -1.97
N ILE A 180 -9.86 -1.98 -1.43
CA ILE A 180 -11.19 -1.67 -1.97
C ILE A 180 -11.06 -0.43 -2.85
N TYR A 181 -11.39 -0.58 -4.11
CA TYR A 181 -11.37 0.48 -5.10
C TYR A 181 -12.79 0.86 -5.49
N GLU A 182 -13.05 2.15 -5.62
CA GLU A 182 -14.31 2.66 -6.16
C GLU A 182 -14.06 3.66 -7.28
N ILE A 183 -14.69 3.42 -8.42
CA ILE A 183 -14.67 4.32 -9.57
C ILE A 183 -15.72 5.40 -9.34
N PHE A 184 -15.28 6.66 -9.20
CA PHE A 184 -16.19 7.76 -8.96
C PHE A 184 -16.30 8.72 -10.16
N ASN A 185 -15.33 8.69 -11.08
CA ASN A 185 -15.35 9.52 -12.28
C ASN A 185 -14.63 8.84 -13.46
N LYS A 186 -14.95 9.28 -14.69
CA LYS A 186 -14.28 8.87 -15.92
C LYS A 186 -14.02 10.09 -16.79
N THR A 187 -12.78 10.22 -17.25
CA THR A 187 -12.37 11.19 -18.28
C THR A 187 -12.11 10.44 -19.60
N GLU A 188 -11.70 11.16 -20.65
CA GLU A 188 -11.42 10.58 -21.97
C GLU A 188 -10.39 9.45 -21.92
N ASN A 189 -9.36 9.56 -21.08
CA ASN A 189 -8.20 8.67 -21.06
C ASN A 189 -7.86 8.07 -19.67
N TYR A 190 -8.68 8.30 -18.65
CA TYR A 190 -8.49 7.68 -17.33
C TYR A 190 -9.79 7.56 -16.55
N PHE A 191 -9.82 6.59 -15.63
CA PHE A 191 -10.75 6.54 -14.52
C PHE A 191 -10.14 7.25 -13.31
N GLU A 192 -10.98 7.92 -12.52
CA GLU A 192 -10.59 8.36 -11.18
C GLU A 192 -11.15 7.39 -10.16
N LEU A 193 -10.25 6.88 -9.32
CA LEU A 193 -10.59 5.88 -8.32
C LEU A 193 -10.27 6.41 -6.93
N THR A 194 -11.08 5.98 -5.98
CA THR A 194 -10.71 5.99 -4.57
C THR A 194 -10.22 4.61 -4.19
N VAL A 195 -9.18 4.53 -3.35
CA VAL A 195 -8.77 3.29 -2.71
C VAL A 195 -8.77 3.43 -1.20
N PHE A 196 -9.15 2.35 -0.55
CA PHE A 196 -9.11 2.14 0.88
C PHE A 196 -8.49 0.76 1.15
N ALA A 197 -7.57 0.68 2.11
CA ALA A 197 -7.00 -0.58 2.56
C ALA A 197 -7.48 -0.88 3.98
N ASP A 198 -7.85 -2.12 4.27
CA ASP A 198 -8.24 -2.52 5.62
C ASP A 198 -7.12 -2.19 6.62
N GLY A 199 -7.50 -1.55 7.72
CA GLY A 199 -6.58 -1.09 8.77
C GLY A 199 -6.03 0.33 8.57
N ASN A 200 -6.33 1.01 7.46
CA ASN A 200 -5.97 2.40 7.24
C ASN A 200 -7.24 3.29 7.25
N ASN A 201 -7.26 4.35 8.06
CA ASN A 201 -8.40 5.27 8.14
C ASN A 201 -8.36 6.40 7.08
N GLN A 202 -7.61 6.24 5.99
CA GLN A 202 -7.45 7.24 4.95
C GLN A 202 -7.98 6.73 3.61
N TYR A 203 -8.63 7.63 2.89
CA TYR A 203 -8.94 7.44 1.48
C TYR A 203 -7.82 8.07 0.65
N LEU A 204 -7.39 7.34 -0.37
CA LEU A 204 -6.51 7.87 -1.41
C LEU A 204 -7.30 7.95 -2.70
N THR A 205 -7.08 9.00 -3.49
CA THR A 205 -7.55 9.07 -4.87
C THR A 205 -6.39 9.09 -5.83
N PHE A 206 -6.57 8.50 -7.00
CA PHE A 206 -5.57 8.51 -8.07
C PHE A 206 -6.26 8.31 -9.43
N LYS A 207 -5.47 8.50 -10.49
CA LYS A 207 -5.90 8.27 -11.87
C LYS A 207 -5.36 6.94 -12.38
N LEU A 208 -6.24 6.15 -12.97
CA LEU A 208 -5.90 4.93 -13.68
C LEU A 208 -6.15 5.14 -15.16
N TYR A 209 -5.07 5.33 -15.90
CA TYR A 209 -5.09 5.61 -17.33
C TYR A 209 -5.32 4.32 -18.10
N PHE A 210 -6.11 4.38 -19.17
CA PHE A 210 -6.39 3.27 -20.07
C PHE A 210 -6.02 3.66 -21.51
N GLU A 211 -5.72 2.65 -22.33
CA GLU A 211 -5.45 2.77 -23.76
C GLU A 211 -6.49 2.00 -24.58
#